data_AF-A0A952RFQ3-F1
#
_entry.id   AF-A0A952RFQ3-F1
#
_cell.length_a   1.000
_cell.length_b   1.000
_cell.length_c   1.000
_cell.angle_alpha   90.00
_cell.angle_beta   90.00
_cell.angle_gamma   90.00
#
_symmetry.space_group_name_H-M   'P 1'
#
loop_
_entity.id
_entity.type
_entity.pdbx_description
1 polymer ?
#
loop_
_entity_poly.entity_id
_entity_poly.type
_entity_poly.pdbx_seq_one_letter_code
_entity_poly.pdbx_strand_id
1 'polypeptide(L)'
;MTPLPLSGRGAGIFLALALLAACKLAKRDAAGDANGDASPFSAFSPLPSASVAAVVDAGPSPAQVAHEAALKRASLQLTALNHLVKIKKSNSKETAGEGDAESICDAVKEARAKTSDAEVAAKLDESAELCAFDIPLLYANEALDHLVTATSQASVRLMCERSADEIARARAAKPGDPKVRAAEYRRANSRCK
;
A
#
# COMPACT_ATOMS: atom_id res chain seq x y z
N MET A 1 29.88 -15.67 -42.28
CA MET A 1 30.50 -16.87 -41.68
C MET A 1 30.13 -16.91 -40.21
N THR A 2 29.23 -17.82 -39.86
CA THR A 2 28.97 -18.34 -38.49
C THR A 2 29.29 -19.83 -38.53
N PRO A 3 29.93 -20.39 -37.49
CA PRO A 3 29.27 -21.17 -36.42
C PRO A 3 29.82 -20.84 -34.99
N LEU A 4 29.04 -20.80 -33.89
CA LEU A 4 28.56 -21.87 -32.97
C LEU A 4 29.70 -22.64 -32.19
N PRO A 5 29.44 -23.41 -31.11
CA PRO A 5 29.15 -23.00 -29.71
C PRO A 5 29.90 -23.88 -28.64
N LEU A 6 30.00 -23.46 -27.37
CA LEU A 6 30.28 -24.35 -26.21
C LEU A 6 29.58 -23.73 -24.98
N SER A 7 28.54 -24.29 -24.36
CA SER A 7 28.34 -25.59 -23.69
C SER A 7 29.15 -25.75 -22.39
N GLY A 8 28.42 -25.92 -21.27
CA GLY A 8 28.97 -26.31 -19.95
C GLY A 8 28.14 -25.77 -18.78
N ARG A 9 26.91 -26.27 -18.54
CA ARG A 9 26.58 -27.21 -17.45
C ARG A 9 27.02 -26.77 -16.04
N GLY A 10 26.07 -26.20 -15.30
CA GLY A 10 26.07 -26.15 -13.83
C GLY A 10 24.65 -26.41 -13.34
N ALA A 11 24.32 -27.69 -13.17
CA ALA A 11 23.08 -28.14 -12.56
C ALA A 11 23.24 -28.24 -11.04
N GLY A 12 22.22 -27.81 -10.30
CA GLY A 12 21.88 -28.36 -8.98
C GLY A 12 22.56 -27.71 -7.77
N ILE A 13 21.73 -27.03 -6.97
CA ILE A 13 21.55 -27.11 -5.50
C ILE A 13 20.34 -26.19 -5.23
N PHE A 14 19.11 -26.69 -5.18
CA PHE A 14 18.40 -27.21 -3.99
C PHE A 14 18.45 -26.29 -2.77
N LEU A 15 17.30 -25.64 -2.50
CA LEU A 15 16.60 -25.40 -1.21
C LEU A 15 15.90 -24.04 -1.29
N ALA A 16 14.60 -23.97 -1.56
CA ALA A 16 13.55 -24.17 -0.56
C ALA A 16 13.81 -23.37 0.74
N LEU A 17 13.56 -22.06 0.72
CA LEU A 17 13.23 -21.32 1.93
C LEU A 17 11.72 -21.16 2.00
N ALA A 18 11.08 -22.22 2.49
CA ALA A 18 9.69 -22.24 2.89
C ALA A 18 9.50 -21.46 4.20
N LEU A 19 8.32 -20.86 4.32
CA LEU A 19 7.54 -20.63 5.54
C LEU A 19 8.29 -20.77 6.87
N LEU A 20 8.43 -19.67 7.63
CA LEU A 20 8.41 -19.73 9.09
C LEU A 20 8.06 -18.36 9.70
N ALA A 21 6.75 -18.08 9.81
CA ALA A 21 6.22 -17.17 10.83
C ALA A 21 4.80 -17.63 11.20
N ALA A 22 4.69 -18.91 11.57
CA ALA A 22 3.50 -19.47 12.18
C ALA A 22 3.54 -19.26 13.70
N CYS A 23 2.42 -18.81 14.23
CA CYS A 23 1.84 -19.20 15.52
C CYS A 23 2.82 -19.59 16.63
N LYS A 24 3.14 -18.64 17.52
CA LYS A 24 3.39 -19.00 18.92
C LYS A 24 2.05 -19.19 19.63
N LEU A 25 1.67 -20.46 19.74
CA LEU A 25 0.73 -20.97 20.73
C LEU A 25 1.30 -20.70 22.14
N ALA A 26 0.50 -20.12 23.04
CA ALA A 26 0.62 -20.38 24.47
C ALA A 26 -0.77 -20.75 24.99
N LYS A 27 -1.06 -22.03 24.79
CA LYS A 27 -2.10 -22.83 25.40
C LYS A 27 -1.83 -22.88 26.91
N ARG A 28 -2.70 -22.30 27.73
CA ARG A 28 -2.80 -22.62 29.16
C ARG A 28 -3.97 -23.58 29.31
N ASP A 29 -3.67 -24.86 29.19
CA ASP A 29 -4.55 -25.89 29.75
C ASP A 29 -4.16 -26.10 31.20
N ALA A 30 -5.22 -26.25 32.01
CA ALA A 30 -5.18 -26.62 33.39
C ALA A 30 -4.76 -28.09 33.55
N ALA A 31 -3.83 -28.33 34.49
CA ALA A 31 -3.68 -29.54 35.31
C ALA A 31 -2.81 -29.07 36.49
N GLY A 32 -3.20 -29.13 37.76
CA GLY A 32 -4.07 -30.09 38.43
C GLY A 32 -3.19 -31.12 39.12
N ASP A 33 -2.84 -30.87 40.39
CA ASP A 33 -2.48 -31.81 41.47
C ASP A 33 -1.91 -30.99 42.65
N ALA A 34 -1.97 -31.35 43.92
CA ALA A 34 -2.85 -32.15 44.77
C ALA A 34 -2.29 -31.91 46.19
N ASN A 35 -3.15 -31.65 47.19
CA ASN A 35 -3.06 -32.12 48.58
C ASN A 35 -3.88 -31.26 49.54
N GLY A 36 -4.72 -31.93 50.33
CA GLY A 36 -5.44 -31.34 51.47
C GLY A 36 -6.69 -32.14 51.83
N ASP A 37 -6.50 -33.16 52.65
CA ASP A 37 -7.48 -34.05 53.27
C ASP A 37 -8.77 -33.39 53.80
N ALA A 38 -9.92 -34.06 53.61
CA ALA A 38 -10.78 -34.62 54.67
C ALA A 38 -12.25 -34.85 54.20
N SER A 39 -12.61 -36.12 53.98
CA SER A 39 -13.82 -36.88 54.39
C SER A 39 -15.27 -36.29 54.42
N PRO A 40 -16.31 -37.15 54.35
CA PRO A 40 -17.42 -37.00 53.40
C PRO A 40 -18.80 -36.76 54.05
N PHE A 41 -19.79 -36.26 53.28
CA PHE A 41 -21.21 -36.61 53.46
C PHE A 41 -22.02 -36.48 52.15
N SER A 42 -22.94 -37.43 51.99
CA SER A 42 -23.92 -37.68 50.92
C SER A 42 -24.78 -36.47 50.49
N ALA A 43 -25.19 -36.43 49.21
CA ALA A 43 -26.59 -36.64 48.79
C ALA A 43 -26.86 -36.22 47.32
N PHE A 44 -27.34 -37.20 46.54
CA PHE A 44 -28.40 -37.18 45.52
C PHE A 44 -28.90 -35.84 44.91
N SER A 45 -28.79 -35.69 43.58
CA SER A 45 -29.87 -35.31 42.63
C SER A 45 -29.36 -35.26 41.19
N PRO A 46 -29.97 -35.97 40.21
CA PRO A 46 -29.67 -35.81 38.80
C PRO A 46 -30.67 -34.84 38.15
N LEU A 47 -30.21 -33.71 37.61
CA LEU A 47 -30.99 -32.78 36.79
C LEU A 47 -30.09 -32.24 35.65
N PRO A 48 -30.68 -31.82 34.53
CA PRO A 48 -30.45 -32.40 33.22
C PRO A 48 -29.23 -31.81 32.52
N SER A 49 -28.63 -32.60 31.64
CA SER A 49 -27.68 -32.16 30.62
C SER A 49 -28.33 -31.06 29.77
N ALA A 50 -28.12 -29.81 30.15
CA ALA A 50 -28.15 -28.71 29.22
C ALA A 50 -26.93 -28.88 28.32
N SER A 51 -27.14 -29.52 27.17
CA SER A 51 -26.25 -29.41 26.02
C SER A 51 -26.17 -27.94 25.63
N VAL A 52 -25.20 -27.23 26.21
CA VAL A 52 -24.73 -25.98 25.64
C VAL A 52 -24.14 -26.38 24.31
N ALA A 53 -24.94 -26.24 23.25
CA ALA A 53 -24.44 -26.20 21.90
C ALA A 53 -23.36 -25.13 21.92
N ALA A 54 -22.10 -25.56 21.92
CA ALA A 54 -20.98 -24.69 21.68
C ALA A 54 -21.24 -24.10 20.31
N VAL A 55 -21.74 -22.86 20.28
CA VAL A 55 -21.64 -22.01 19.10
C VAL A 55 -20.14 -21.89 18.89
N VAL A 56 -19.60 -22.75 18.04
CA VAL A 56 -18.25 -22.59 17.53
C VAL A 56 -18.34 -21.27 16.80
N ASP A 57 -17.82 -20.22 17.44
CA ASP A 57 -17.58 -18.93 16.81
C ASP A 57 -16.64 -19.22 15.64
N ALA A 58 -17.25 -19.49 14.48
CA ALA A 58 -16.54 -19.67 13.24
C ALA A 58 -15.95 -18.29 12.96
N GLY A 59 -14.70 -18.10 13.40
CA GLY A 59 -13.96 -16.87 13.18
C GLY A 59 -14.07 -16.42 11.73
N PRO A 60 -13.82 -15.13 11.46
CA PRO A 60 -14.10 -14.52 10.16
C PRO A 60 -13.53 -15.37 9.03
N SER A 61 -14.36 -15.61 8.02
CA SER A 61 -13.95 -16.44 6.89
C SER A 61 -12.67 -15.88 6.26
N PRO A 62 -11.76 -16.72 5.73
CA PRO A 62 -10.55 -16.23 5.08
C PRO A 62 -10.82 -15.20 3.97
N ALA A 63 -11.97 -15.29 3.30
CA ALA A 63 -12.43 -14.33 2.31
C ALA A 63 -12.75 -12.95 2.93
N GLN A 64 -13.41 -12.91 4.09
CA GLN A 64 -13.68 -11.66 4.82
C GLN A 64 -12.39 -11.01 5.31
N VAL A 65 -11.45 -11.79 5.86
CA VAL A 65 -10.15 -11.27 6.30
C VAL A 65 -9.34 -10.69 5.13
N ALA A 66 -9.35 -11.36 3.98
CA ALA A 66 -8.68 -10.88 2.77
C ALA A 66 -9.32 -9.59 2.23
N HIS A 67 -10.65 -9.51 2.22
CA HIS A 67 -11.38 -8.30 1.84
C HIS A 67 -11.06 -7.12 2.76
N GLU A 68 -11.15 -7.29 4.09
CA GLU A 68 -10.82 -6.24 5.05
C GLU A 68 -9.37 -5.77 4.92
N ALA A 69 -8.43 -6.70 4.69
CA ALA A 69 -7.03 -6.35 4.46
C ALA A 69 -6.84 -5.55 3.17
N ALA A 70 -7.53 -5.90 2.09
CA ALA A 70 -7.48 -5.18 0.82
C ALA A 70 -8.09 -3.77 0.94
N LEU A 71 -9.23 -3.64 1.61
CA LEU A 71 -9.89 -2.36 1.86
C LEU A 71 -9.01 -1.45 2.73
N LYS A 72 -8.42 -2.00 3.79
CA LYS A 72 -7.48 -1.28 4.65
C LYS A 72 -6.26 -0.81 3.85
N ARG A 73 -5.70 -1.66 2.99
CA ARG A 73 -4.56 -1.28 2.13
C ARG A 73 -4.91 -0.17 1.16
N ALA A 74 -6.04 -0.26 0.45
CA ALA A 74 -6.49 0.77 -0.47
C ALA A 74 -6.75 2.10 0.24
N SER A 75 -7.34 2.05 1.44
CA SER A 75 -7.59 3.24 2.27
C SER A 75 -6.29 3.89 2.75
N LEU A 76 -5.29 3.10 3.12
CA LEU A 76 -3.97 3.62 3.50
C LEU A 76 -3.25 4.29 2.31
N GLN A 77 -3.33 3.69 1.12
CA GLN A 77 -2.76 4.28 -0.10
C GLN A 77 -3.42 5.64 -0.43
N LEU A 78 -4.75 5.71 -0.40
CA LEU A 78 -5.49 6.95 -0.59
C LEU A 78 -5.10 8.01 0.45
N THR A 79 -4.98 7.62 1.71
CA THR A 79 -4.60 8.52 2.80
C THR A 79 -3.18 9.05 2.58
N ALA A 80 -2.24 8.18 2.19
CA ALA A 80 -0.87 8.56 1.90
C ALA A 80 -0.79 9.54 0.72
N LEU A 81 -1.49 9.30 -0.39
CA LEU A 81 -1.52 10.22 -1.53
C LEU A 81 -2.11 11.58 -1.15
N ASN A 82 -3.22 11.60 -0.41
CA ASN A 82 -3.80 12.84 0.10
C ASN A 82 -2.83 13.59 1.03
N HIS A 83 -2.08 12.87 1.86
CA HIS A 83 -1.07 13.48 2.72
C HIS A 83 0.04 14.13 1.89
N LEU A 84 0.60 13.43 0.89
CA LEU A 84 1.63 13.94 -0.01
C LEU A 84 1.17 15.21 -0.76
N VAL A 85 -0.06 15.20 -1.28
CA VAL A 85 -0.69 16.37 -1.90
C VAL A 85 -0.80 17.54 -0.92
N LYS A 86 -1.22 17.26 0.33
CA LYS A 86 -1.38 18.28 1.38
C LYS A 86 -0.06 18.92 1.77
N ILE A 87 1.01 18.13 1.96
CA ILE A 87 2.34 18.65 2.31
C ILE A 87 3.12 19.15 1.10
N LYS A 88 2.57 19.02 -0.10
CA LYS A 88 3.16 19.41 -1.38
C LYS A 88 4.53 18.75 -1.63
N LYS A 89 4.66 17.47 -1.26
CA LYS A 89 5.88 16.67 -1.51
C LYS A 89 5.55 15.34 -2.15
N SER A 90 6.32 14.92 -3.14
CA SER A 90 6.20 13.62 -3.82
C SER A 90 6.68 12.44 -2.99
N ASN A 91 7.45 12.70 -1.94
CA ASN A 91 7.92 11.68 -1.01
C ASN A 91 7.83 12.17 0.43
N SER A 92 7.55 11.22 1.32
CA SER A 92 7.57 11.42 2.77
C SER A 92 7.91 10.10 3.45
N LYS A 93 8.50 10.19 4.64
CA LYS A 93 8.77 9.04 5.54
C LYS A 93 8.21 9.29 6.94
N GLU A 94 7.33 10.26 7.08
CA GLU A 94 6.83 10.77 8.35
C GLU A 94 5.76 9.84 8.97
N THR A 95 5.06 9.03 8.16
CA THR A 95 4.03 8.10 8.67
C THR A 95 4.10 6.69 8.05
N ALA A 96 3.49 5.72 8.75
CA ALA A 96 3.46 4.32 8.31
C ALA A 96 2.56 4.14 7.07
N GLY A 97 3.13 3.59 6.00
CA GLY A 97 2.45 3.48 4.70
C GLY A 97 2.77 4.62 3.73
N GLU A 98 3.54 5.62 4.16
CA GLU A 98 4.13 6.61 3.28
C GLU A 98 5.31 6.05 2.49
N GLY A 99 5.40 6.51 1.25
CA GLY A 99 6.44 6.19 0.31
C GLY A 99 6.51 7.28 -0.74
N ASP A 100 7.20 6.97 -1.83
CA ASP A 100 7.20 7.81 -3.02
C ASP A 100 5.85 7.71 -3.76
N ALA A 101 5.32 8.83 -4.23
CA ALA A 101 4.01 8.92 -4.86
C ALA A 101 3.89 8.04 -6.10
N GLU A 102 4.95 7.97 -6.92
CA GLU A 102 5.01 7.12 -8.12
C GLU A 102 4.83 5.64 -7.73
N SER A 103 5.56 5.19 -6.71
CA SER A 103 5.43 3.82 -6.20
C SER A 103 4.02 3.50 -5.69
N ILE A 104 3.35 4.45 -5.05
CA ILE A 104 1.97 4.28 -4.57
C ILE A 104 0.99 4.24 -5.76
N CYS A 105 1.17 5.13 -6.74
CA CYS A 105 0.35 5.17 -7.95
C CYS A 105 0.47 3.89 -8.80
N ASP A 106 1.67 3.33 -8.93
CA ASP A 106 1.89 2.04 -9.58
C ASP A 106 1.18 0.90 -8.84
N ALA A 107 1.27 0.88 -7.51
CA ALA A 107 0.59 -0.11 -6.69
C ALA A 107 -0.95 0.01 -6.78
N VAL A 108 -1.49 1.23 -6.87
CA VAL A 108 -2.93 1.48 -7.08
C VAL A 108 -3.36 0.94 -8.44
N LYS A 109 -2.60 1.22 -9.50
CA LYS A 109 -2.88 0.73 -10.86
C LYS A 109 -2.87 -0.80 -10.92
N GLU A 110 -1.89 -1.44 -10.29
CA GLU A 110 -1.79 -2.89 -10.23
C GLU A 110 -2.94 -3.51 -9.41
N ALA A 111 -3.25 -2.93 -8.25
CA ALA A 111 -4.34 -3.41 -7.39
C ALA A 111 -5.70 -3.27 -8.09
N ARG A 112 -5.93 -2.17 -8.82
CA ARG A 112 -7.20 -1.92 -9.51
C ARG A 112 -7.47 -2.94 -10.60
N ALA A 113 -6.42 -3.39 -11.30
CA ALA A 113 -6.53 -4.43 -12.32
C ALA A 113 -6.88 -5.82 -11.77
N LYS A 114 -6.67 -6.06 -10.47
CA LYS A 114 -6.83 -7.38 -9.82
C LYS A 114 -8.07 -7.49 -8.93
N THR A 115 -8.75 -6.38 -8.67
CA THR A 115 -9.89 -6.32 -7.74
C THR A 115 -11.22 -6.21 -8.48
N SER A 116 -12.15 -7.11 -8.16
CA SER A 116 -13.56 -7.04 -8.60
C SER A 116 -14.50 -6.51 -7.51
N ASP A 117 -13.98 -6.28 -6.31
CA ASP A 117 -14.72 -5.76 -5.16
C ASP A 117 -15.05 -4.27 -5.34
N ALA A 118 -16.33 -3.90 -5.22
CA ALA A 118 -16.79 -2.55 -5.49
C ALA A 118 -16.27 -1.51 -4.49
N GLU A 119 -16.14 -1.87 -3.21
CA GLU A 119 -15.71 -0.93 -2.17
C GLU A 119 -14.21 -0.66 -2.26
N VAL A 120 -13.42 -1.72 -2.44
CA VAL A 120 -11.98 -1.61 -2.67
C VAL A 120 -11.71 -0.87 -3.99
N ALA A 121 -12.48 -1.17 -5.04
CA ALA A 121 -12.41 -0.48 -6.31
C ALA A 121 -12.65 1.04 -6.17
N ALA A 122 -13.68 1.46 -5.43
CA ALA A 122 -13.99 2.87 -5.24
C ALA A 122 -12.80 3.64 -4.61
N LYS A 123 -12.12 3.05 -3.61
CA LYS A 123 -10.94 3.67 -2.99
C LYS A 123 -9.73 3.73 -3.92
N LEU A 124 -9.55 2.71 -4.75
CA LEU A 124 -8.50 2.70 -5.77
C LEU A 124 -8.79 3.69 -6.91
N ASP A 125 -10.06 3.88 -7.28
CA ASP A 125 -10.46 4.85 -8.29
C ASP A 125 -10.22 6.28 -7.80
N GLU A 126 -10.58 6.59 -6.54
CA GLU A 126 -10.27 7.89 -5.91
C GLU A 126 -8.74 8.14 -5.86
N SER A 127 -7.96 7.10 -5.54
CA SER A 127 -6.50 7.16 -5.57
C SER A 127 -5.96 7.39 -6.98
N ALA A 128 -6.56 6.74 -7.98
CA ALA A 128 -6.17 6.88 -9.38
C ALA A 128 -6.46 8.30 -9.92
N GLU A 129 -7.54 8.95 -9.47
CA GLU A 129 -7.82 10.35 -9.82
C GLU A 129 -6.74 11.30 -9.30
N LEU A 130 -6.26 11.10 -8.07
CA LEU A 130 -5.13 11.85 -7.52
C LEU A 130 -3.86 11.61 -8.35
N CYS A 131 -3.58 10.34 -8.66
CA CYS A 131 -2.43 9.94 -9.48
C CYS A 131 -2.47 10.49 -10.92
N ALA A 132 -3.65 10.72 -11.48
CA ALA A 132 -3.80 11.28 -12.83
C ALA A 132 -3.67 12.81 -12.85
N PHE A 133 -3.94 13.50 -11.75
CA PHE A 133 -4.04 14.95 -11.72
C PHE A 133 -3.15 15.64 -10.67
N ASP A 134 -3.44 15.46 -9.38
CA ASP A 134 -2.75 16.20 -8.32
C ASP A 134 -1.28 15.76 -8.16
N ILE A 135 -0.96 14.47 -8.36
CA ILE A 135 0.41 13.96 -8.27
C ILE A 135 1.31 14.47 -9.41
N PRO A 136 0.88 14.49 -10.70
CA PRO A 136 1.65 15.18 -11.73
C PRO A 136 1.90 16.66 -11.40
N LEU A 137 0.89 17.40 -10.92
CA LEU A 137 1.08 18.80 -10.50
C LEU A 137 2.06 18.95 -9.33
N LEU A 138 2.11 17.96 -8.43
CA LEU A 138 3.09 17.88 -7.34
C LEU A 138 4.52 17.81 -7.90
N TYR A 139 4.80 16.82 -8.75
CA TYR A 139 6.11 16.64 -9.38
C TYR A 139 6.51 17.85 -10.25
N ALA A 140 5.54 18.44 -10.96
CA ALA A 140 5.79 19.65 -11.74
C ALA A 140 6.28 20.80 -10.87
N ASN A 141 5.67 20.98 -9.69
CA ASN A 141 6.00 22.05 -8.77
C ASN A 141 7.35 21.81 -8.07
N GLU A 142 7.63 20.57 -7.65
CA GLU A 142 8.92 20.23 -7.06
C GLU A 142 10.07 20.42 -8.06
N ALA A 143 9.87 20.05 -9.32
CA ALA A 143 10.84 20.32 -10.38
C ALA A 143 11.13 21.83 -10.49
N LEU A 144 10.10 22.67 -10.37
CA LEU A 144 10.28 24.13 -10.35
C LEU A 144 10.96 24.61 -9.07
N ASP A 145 10.73 23.99 -7.92
CA ASP A 145 11.44 24.29 -6.66
C ASP A 145 12.93 23.96 -6.78
N HIS A 146 13.29 22.86 -7.43
CA HIS A 146 14.70 22.51 -7.70
C HIS A 146 15.44 23.55 -8.55
N LEU A 147 14.75 24.37 -9.34
CA LEU A 147 15.39 25.43 -10.13
C LEU A 147 15.99 26.54 -9.27
N VAL A 148 15.54 26.70 -8.03
CA VAL A 148 16.08 27.67 -7.06
C VAL A 148 17.53 27.34 -6.72
N THR A 149 17.85 26.05 -6.63
CA THR A 149 19.18 25.56 -6.22
C THR A 149 19.97 24.88 -7.35
N ALA A 150 19.39 24.75 -8.55
CA ALA A 150 20.04 24.13 -9.70
C ALA A 150 21.33 24.86 -10.10
N THR A 151 22.42 24.10 -10.14
CA THR A 151 23.81 24.59 -10.31
C THR A 151 24.30 24.59 -11.76
N SER A 152 23.59 23.95 -12.69
CA SER A 152 24.00 23.84 -14.10
C SER A 152 22.85 24.06 -15.08
N GLN A 153 23.16 24.50 -16.30
CA GLN A 153 22.18 24.68 -17.38
C GLN A 153 21.49 23.35 -17.75
N ALA A 154 22.22 22.23 -17.69
CA ALA A 154 21.66 20.90 -17.93
C ALA A 154 20.63 20.52 -16.87
N SER A 155 20.90 20.81 -15.59
CA SER A 155 19.95 20.59 -14.49
C SER A 155 18.69 21.45 -14.64
N VAL A 156 18.85 22.72 -15.01
CA VAL A 156 17.71 23.60 -15.32
C VAL A 156 16.86 23.02 -16.43
N ARG A 157 17.49 22.63 -17.56
CA ARG A 157 16.78 22.06 -18.71
C ARG A 157 15.99 20.79 -18.32
N LEU A 158 16.63 19.86 -17.60
CA LEU A 158 16.00 18.63 -17.13
C LEU A 158 14.75 18.92 -16.28
N MET A 159 14.85 19.85 -15.32
CA MET A 159 13.72 20.18 -14.44
C MET A 159 12.60 20.91 -15.19
N CYS A 160 12.96 21.73 -16.18
CA CYS A 160 11.98 22.43 -17.02
C CYS A 160 11.23 21.50 -17.98
N GLU A 161 11.91 20.49 -18.52
CA GLU A 161 11.32 19.41 -19.31
C GLU A 161 10.39 18.56 -18.43
N ARG A 162 10.89 18.07 -17.28
CA ARG A 162 10.06 17.33 -16.31
C ARG A 162 8.81 18.11 -15.91
N SER A 163 8.95 19.38 -15.56
CA SER A 163 7.80 20.23 -15.21
C SER A 163 6.80 20.38 -16.36
N ALA A 164 7.27 20.51 -17.60
CA ALA A 164 6.41 20.61 -18.77
C ALA A 164 5.61 19.32 -18.99
N ASP A 165 6.28 18.16 -18.92
CA ASP A 165 5.68 16.86 -19.14
C ASP A 165 4.60 16.56 -18.10
N GLU A 166 4.87 16.86 -16.83
CA GLU A 166 3.93 16.66 -15.74
C GLU A 166 2.71 17.59 -15.82
N ILE A 167 2.91 18.87 -16.18
CA ILE A 167 1.80 19.79 -16.43
C ILE A 167 0.96 19.30 -17.60
N ALA A 168 1.59 18.77 -18.66
CA ALA A 168 0.88 18.22 -19.80
C ALA A 168 0.03 16.99 -19.40
N ARG A 169 0.55 16.11 -18.54
CA ARG A 169 -0.22 14.99 -17.96
C ARG A 169 -1.43 15.48 -17.17
N ALA A 170 -1.24 16.43 -16.25
CA ALA A 170 -2.35 16.99 -15.45
C ALA A 170 -3.40 17.68 -16.33
N ARG A 171 -2.97 18.42 -17.36
CA ARG A 171 -3.85 19.09 -18.32
C ARG A 171 -4.67 18.10 -19.14
N ALA A 172 -4.08 16.96 -19.51
CA ALA A 172 -4.79 15.89 -20.21
C ALA A 172 -5.88 15.27 -19.33
N ALA A 173 -5.64 15.14 -18.01
CA ALA A 173 -6.63 14.63 -17.07
C ALA A 173 -7.76 15.63 -16.78
N LYS A 174 -7.45 16.92 -16.56
CA LYS A 174 -8.45 17.97 -16.29
C LYS A 174 -8.15 19.25 -17.09
N PRO A 175 -8.61 19.33 -18.35
CA PRO A 175 -8.39 20.51 -19.17
C PRO A 175 -9.16 21.71 -18.59
N GLY A 176 -8.49 22.86 -18.46
CA GLY A 176 -9.09 24.10 -17.96
C GLY A 176 -9.08 24.29 -16.45
N ASP A 177 -8.60 23.29 -15.68
CA ASP A 177 -8.48 23.40 -14.24
C ASP A 177 -7.55 24.58 -13.85
N PRO A 178 -7.95 25.43 -12.88
CA PRO A 178 -7.15 26.58 -12.47
C PRO A 178 -5.78 26.20 -11.91
N LYS A 179 -5.60 25.00 -11.31
CA LYS A 179 -4.29 24.55 -10.81
C LYS A 179 -3.31 24.30 -11.96
N VAL A 180 -3.79 23.77 -13.09
CA VAL A 180 -2.97 23.58 -14.30
C VAL A 180 -2.50 24.94 -14.82
N ARG A 181 -3.42 25.90 -14.95
CA ARG A 181 -3.10 27.27 -15.37
C ARG A 181 -2.10 27.95 -14.43
N ALA A 182 -2.25 27.76 -13.12
CA ALA A 182 -1.31 28.28 -12.13
C ALA A 182 0.09 27.66 -12.28
N ALA A 183 0.18 26.36 -12.55
CA ALA A 183 1.44 25.67 -12.78
C ALA A 183 2.12 26.12 -14.10
N GLU A 184 1.35 26.28 -15.19
CA GLU A 184 1.82 26.83 -16.45
C GLU A 184 2.37 28.25 -16.28
N TYR A 185 1.63 29.11 -15.55
CA TYR A 185 2.07 30.46 -15.22
C TYR A 185 3.36 30.47 -14.40
N ARG A 186 3.45 29.60 -13.39
CA ARG A 186 4.66 29.48 -12.55
C ARG A 186 5.86 29.05 -13.40
N ARG A 187 5.70 28.06 -14.28
CA ARG A 187 6.75 27.60 -15.20
C ARG A 187 7.19 28.72 -16.16
N ALA A 188 6.24 29.44 -16.76
CA ALA A 188 6.54 30.56 -17.65
C ALA A 188 7.29 31.70 -16.94
N ASN A 189 7.17 31.81 -15.62
CA ASN A 189 7.86 32.82 -14.81
C ASN A 189 9.12 32.33 -14.10
N SER A 190 9.51 31.07 -14.30
CA SER A 190 10.71 30.48 -13.69
C SER A 190 11.94 30.59 -14.62
N ARG A 191 12.98 29.81 -14.33
CA ARG A 191 14.17 29.64 -15.19
C ARG A 191 13.90 28.83 -16.46
N CYS A 192 12.64 28.44 -16.72
CA CYS A 192 12.21 27.64 -17.88
C CYS A 192 11.77 28.46 -19.11
N LYS A 193 12.08 29.76 -19.11
CA LYS A 193 11.78 30.67 -20.22
C LYS A 193 12.62 30.36 -21.46
#